data_AF-A0A1U7I3L4-F1
#
_entry.id   AF-A0A1U7I3L4-F1
#
_cell.length_a   1.000
_cell.length_b   1.000
_cell.length_c   1.000
_cell.angle_alpha   90.00
_cell.angle_beta   90.00
_cell.angle_gamma   90.00
#
_symmetry.space_group_name_H-M   'P 1'
#
loop_
_entity.id
_entity.type
_entity.pdbx_description
1 polymer ?
#
loop_
_entity_poly.entity_id
_entity_poly.type
_entity_poly.pdbx_seq_one_letter_code
_entity_poly.pdbx_strand_id
1 'polypeptide(L)' 'MQTKMIEFLTDELAIPSSSIEFALRHNEGTPGFLHMILWQYGLVTLTQLDRIFDWLETA' A
#
# COMPACT_ATOMS: atom_id res chain seq x y z
N MET A 1 6.49 -10.23 -6.17
CA MET A 1 6.55 -9.18 -5.14
C MET A 1 5.28 -8.34 -5.13
N GLN A 2 4.88 -7.69 -6.24
CA GLN A 2 3.70 -6.80 -6.27
C GLN A 2 2.38 -7.48 -5.87
N THR A 3 2.11 -8.71 -6.34
CA THR A 3 0.89 -9.46 -6.01
C THR A 3 0.76 -9.73 -4.51
N LYS A 4 1.84 -10.20 -3.86
CA LYS A 4 1.85 -10.47 -2.41
C LYS A 4 1.58 -9.21 -1.57
N MET A 5 2.08 -8.06 -2.02
CA MET A 5 1.83 -6.79 -1.34
C MET A 5 0.35 -6.41 -1.46
N ILE A 6 -0.25 -6.52 -2.65
CA ILE A 6 -1.67 -6.24 -2.83
C ILE A 6 -2.53 -7.18 -1.98
N GLU A 7 -2.19 -8.47 -1.92
CA GLU A 7 -2.87 -9.42 -1.05
C GLU A 7 -2.77 -9.02 0.42
N PHE A 8 -1.58 -8.68 0.93
CA PHE A 8 -1.39 -8.17 2.29
C PHE A 8 -2.22 -6.89 2.56
N LEU A 9 -2.17 -5.91 1.65
CA LEU A 9 -2.94 -4.67 1.79
C LEU A 9 -4.45 -4.94 1.88
N THR A 10 -4.95 -5.91 1.10
CA THR A 10 -6.40 -6.18 1.03
C THR A 10 -6.88 -7.10 2.16
N ASP A 11 -6.09 -8.12 2.51
CA ASP A 11 -6.45 -9.17 3.46
C ASP A 11 -6.08 -8.82 4.91
N GLU A 12 -4.84 -8.38 5.14
CA GLU A 12 -4.29 -8.10 6.48
C GLU A 12 -4.58 -6.67 6.97
N LEU A 13 -4.65 -5.72 6.04
CA LEU A 13 -4.91 -4.30 6.34
C LEU A 13 -6.33 -3.86 6.00
N ALA A 14 -7.14 -4.74 5.40
CA ALA A 14 -8.51 -4.47 4.97
C ALA A 14 -8.65 -3.21 4.09
N ILE A 15 -7.60 -2.87 3.32
CA ILE A 15 -7.61 -1.71 2.44
C ILE A 15 -8.44 -2.06 1.21
N PRO A 16 -9.44 -1.24 0.85
CA PRO A 16 -10.28 -1.52 -0.31
C PRO A 16 -9.45 -1.49 -1.60
N SER A 17 -9.72 -2.45 -2.48
CA SER A 17 -9.01 -2.60 -3.76
C SER A 17 -9.04 -1.31 -4.60
N SER A 18 -10.14 -0.55 -4.52
CA SER A 18 -10.26 0.76 -5.19
C SER A 18 -9.24 1.79 -4.72
N SER A 19 -8.86 1.79 -3.44
CA SER A 19 -7.80 2.67 -2.91
C SER A 19 -6.43 2.25 -3.43
N ILE A 20 -6.18 0.93 -3.50
CA ILE A 20 -4.94 0.38 -4.05
C ILE A 20 -4.83 0.73 -5.54
N GLU A 21 -5.90 0.53 -6.31
CA GLU A 21 -5.96 0.92 -7.72
C GLU A 21 -5.76 2.42 -7.94
N PHE A 22 -6.35 3.27 -7.09
CA PHE A 22 -6.15 4.71 -7.16
C PHE A 22 -4.67 5.07 -6.98
N ALA A 23 -4.04 4.48 -5.97
CA ALA A 23 -2.63 4.71 -5.69
C ALA A 23 -1.71 4.14 -6.78
N LEU A 24 -2.06 3.00 -7.39
CA LEU A 24 -1.34 2.42 -8.53
C LEU A 24 -1.43 3.30 -9.78
N ARG A 25 -2.59 3.93 -10.05
CA ARG A 25 -2.76 4.85 -11.18
C ARG A 25 -1.99 6.16 -10.99
N HIS A 26 -1.87 6.64 -9.75
CA HIS A 26 -1.07 7.82 -9.41
C HIS A 26 0.42 7.51 -9.23
N ASN A 27 0.81 6.25 -9.24
CA ASN A 27 2.21 5.87 -9.19
C ASN A 27 2.84 6.16 -10.57
N GLU A 28 3.48 7.32 -10.71
CA GLU A 28 4.19 7.77 -11.93
C GLU A 28 5.47 6.94 -12.18
N GLY A 29 5.33 5.62 -12.31
CA GLY A 29 6.39 4.69 -12.67
C GLY A 29 7.41 4.37 -11.58
N THR A 30 7.18 4.81 -10.33
CA THR A 30 8.08 4.53 -9.22
C THR A 30 7.42 3.58 -8.20
N PRO A 31 7.46 2.26 -8.44
CA PRO A 31 6.73 1.26 -7.65
C PRO A 31 7.11 1.23 -6.16
N GLY A 32 8.25 1.82 -5.79
CA GLY A 32 8.68 1.98 -4.41
C GLY A 32 7.84 2.95 -3.57
N PHE A 33 6.96 3.75 -4.17
CA PHE A 33 6.19 4.79 -3.44
C PHE A 33 4.70 4.47 -3.26
N LEU A 34 4.22 3.26 -3.56
CA LEU A 34 2.78 2.97 -3.42
C LEU A 34 2.27 3.22 -1.99
N HIS A 35 3.04 2.80 -0.98
CA HIS A 35 2.70 3.01 0.42
C HIS A 35 2.69 4.50 0.80
N MET A 36 3.61 5.30 0.24
CA MET A 36 3.63 6.75 0.42
C MET A 36 2.43 7.44 -0.25
N ILE A 37 2.03 7.01 -1.45
CA ILE A 37 0.85 7.53 -2.14
C ILE A 37 -0.40 7.20 -1.30
N LEU A 38 -0.55 5.96 -0.83
CA LEU A 38 -1.66 5.59 0.03
C LEU A 38 -1.77 6.52 1.26
N TRP A 39 -0.64 6.85 1.90
CA TRP A 39 -0.62 7.76 3.04
C TRP A 39 -0.88 9.21 2.66
N GLN A 40 -0.24 9.72 1.61
CA GLN A 40 -0.37 11.10 1.14
C GLN A 40 -1.81 11.45 0.75
N TYR A 41 -2.56 10.48 0.23
CA TYR A 41 -3.97 10.64 -0.12
C TYR A 41 -4.92 10.27 1.05
N GLY A 42 -4.41 9.94 2.23
CA GLY A 42 -5.22 9.57 3.40
C GLY A 42 -5.97 8.24 3.25
N LEU A 43 -5.54 7.39 2.31
CA LEU A 43 -6.13 6.07 2.05
C LEU A 43 -5.71 5.03 3.10
N VAL A 44 -4.61 5.29 3.81
CA VAL A 44 -4.14 4.51 4.96
C VAL A 44 -3.79 5.43 6.12
N THR A 45 -3.96 4.93 7.33
CA THR A 45 -3.53 5.63 8.54
C THR A 45 -2.05 5.41 8.80
N LEU A 46 -1.46 6.20 9.69
CA LEU A 46 -0.06 6.06 10.09
C LEU A 46 0.23 4.66 10.67
N THR A 47 -0.72 4.07 11.40
CA THR A 47 -0.61 2.69 11.92
C THR A 47 -0.62 1.63 10.81
N GLN A 48 -1.46 1.81 9.79
CA GLN A 48 -1.49 0.91 8.64
C GLN A 48 -0.21 1.05 7.81
N LEU A 49 0.29 2.29 7.65
CA LEU A 49 1.57 2.57 7.01
C LEU A 49 2.73 1.87 7.73
N ASP A 50 2.76 1.91 9.06
CA ASP A 50 3.76 1.24 9.89
C ASP A 50 3.77 -0.29 9.64
N ARG A 51 2.59 -0.92 9.61
CA ARG A 51 2.46 -2.35 9.25
C ARG A 51 2.94 -2.67 7.83
N ILE A 52 2.77 -1.74 6.88
CA ILE A 52 3.30 -1.91 5.51
C ILE A 52 4.83 -1.92 5.52
N PHE A 53 5.46 -1.05 6.31
CA PHE A 53 6.92 -1.04 6.46
C PHE A 53 7.44 -2.33 7.13
N ASP A 54 6.81 -2.78 8.22
CA ASP A 54 7.15 -4.04 8.89
C ASP A 54 7.05 -5.25 7.94
N TRP A 55 6.01 -5.28 7.10
CA TRP A 55 5.86 -6.30 6.07
C TRP A 55 6.95 -6.21 4.99
N LEU A 56 7.33 -5.00 4.56
CA LEU A 56 8.39 -4.80 3.57
C LEU A 56 9.78 -5.22 4.08
N GLU A 57 10.03 -5.14 5.39
CA GLU A 57 11.27 -5.62 5.99
C GLU A 57 11.33 -7.16 6.11
N THR A 58 10.17 -7.82 6.15
CA THR A 58 10.06 -9.27 6.36
C THR A 58 9.80 -10.10 5.09
N ALA A 59 9.47 -9.46 3.96
CA ALA A 59 9.03 -10.09 2.70
C ALA A 59 10.13 -10.38 1.66
#